data_AF-A0A7S2CMS8-F1
#
_entry.id   AF-A0A7S2CMS8-F1
#
_cell.length_a   1.000
_cell.length_b   1.000
_cell.length_c   1.000
_cell.angle_alpha   90.00
_cell.angle_beta   90.00
_cell.angle_gamma   90.00
#
_symmetry.space_group_name_H-M   'P 1'
#
loop_
_entity.id
_entity.type
_entity.pdbx_description
1 polymer ?
#
loop_
_entity_poly.entity_id
_entity_poly.type
_entity_poly.pdbx_seq_one_letter_code
_entity_poly.pdbx_strand_id
1 'polypeptide(L)'
;ELCLAEGIIFALGDNGICAGFDMQTGVRILILNRDHNEVVRSLFHNRSNGTLITVSVFAADHFSCLRCRASPLSVLRQGVMDQSTELFASESLRWPGFVEFDDVNRKVLTFSADLSTYRVWSLEDPSVVLCSFSDASMP
;
A
#
# COMPACT_ATOMS: atom_id res chain seq x y z
N GLU A 1 6.32 -12.07 1.15
CA GLU A 1 5.96 -11.39 2.42
C GLU A 1 4.72 -12.06 3.02
N LEU A 2 4.56 -12.05 4.35
CA LEU A 2 3.35 -12.53 5.02
C LEU A 2 2.79 -11.42 5.91
N CYS A 3 1.50 -11.13 5.78
CA CYS A 3 0.80 -10.15 6.60
C CYS A 3 -0.45 -10.79 7.21
N LEU A 4 -0.58 -10.73 8.53
CA LEU A 4 -1.78 -11.18 9.25
C LEU A 4 -2.63 -9.96 9.61
N ALA A 5 -3.87 -9.94 9.16
CA ALA A 5 -4.82 -8.88 9.50
C ALA A 5 -6.21 -9.46 9.75
N GLU A 6 -6.71 -9.27 10.97
CA GLU A 6 -8.02 -9.71 11.45
C GLU A 6 -8.43 -11.13 10.98
N GLY A 7 -7.58 -12.13 11.20
CA GLY A 7 -7.90 -13.52 10.85
C GLY A 7 -7.80 -13.86 9.35
N ILE A 8 -7.29 -12.94 8.53
CA ILE A 8 -6.89 -13.21 7.14
C ILE A 8 -5.37 -13.25 7.06
N ILE A 9 -4.83 -14.31 6.46
CA ILE A 9 -3.42 -14.42 6.10
C ILE A 9 -3.27 -13.93 4.67
N PHE A 10 -2.51 -12.86 4.47
CA PHE A 10 -2.10 -12.41 3.15
C PHE A 10 -0.70 -12.94 2.85
N ALA A 11 -0.59 -13.69 1.76
CA ALA A 11 0.67 -14.25 1.28
C ALA A 11 1.05 -13.60 -0.06
N LEU A 12 2.14 -12.84 -0.04
CA LEU A 12 2.74 -12.23 -1.21
C LEU A 12 3.86 -13.13 -1.75
N GLY A 13 3.65 -13.68 -2.94
CA GLY A 13 4.64 -14.44 -3.69
C GLY A 13 5.76 -13.58 -4.28
N ASP A 14 6.86 -14.21 -4.65
CA ASP A 14 8.01 -13.58 -5.31
C ASP A 14 7.66 -13.00 -6.70
N ASN A 15 6.70 -13.61 -7.38
CA ASN A 15 6.09 -13.12 -8.62
C ASN A 15 5.19 -11.88 -8.43
N GLY A 16 4.99 -11.41 -7.19
CA GLY A 16 4.15 -10.27 -6.84
C GLY A 16 2.64 -10.52 -6.90
N ILE A 17 2.22 -11.79 -6.98
CA ILE A 17 0.83 -12.17 -6.75
C ILE A 17 0.59 -12.27 -5.25
N CYS A 18 -0.45 -11.58 -4.78
CA CYS A 18 -0.85 -11.64 -3.39
C CYS A 18 -2.22 -12.33 -3.24
N ALA A 19 -2.27 -13.37 -2.41
CA ALA A 19 -3.49 -14.10 -2.10
C ALA A 19 -3.87 -13.92 -0.62
N GLY A 20 -5.17 -13.82 -0.35
CA GLY A 20 -5.73 -13.82 1.00
C GLY A 20 -6.35 -15.17 1.36
N PHE A 21 -6.09 -15.67 2.55
CA PHE A 21 -6.59 -16.95 3.06
C PHE A 21 -7.26 -16.75 4.41
N ASP A 22 -8.38 -17.42 4.63
CA ASP A 22 -9.01 -17.49 5.94
C ASP A 22 -8.11 -18.30 6.89
N MET A 23 -7.76 -17.71 8.03
CA MET A 23 -6.80 -18.32 8.96
C MET A 23 -7.33 -19.60 9.62
N GLN A 24 -8.64 -19.73 9.80
CA GLN A 24 -9.23 -20.87 10.49
C GLN A 24 -9.38 -22.09 9.58
N THR A 25 -9.84 -21.84 8.35
CA THR A 25 -10.17 -22.89 7.37
C THR A 25 -9.04 -23.17 6.40
N GLY A 26 -8.08 -22.24 6.24
CA GLY A 26 -7.02 -22.31 5.24
C GLY A 26 -7.51 -22.09 3.80
N VAL A 27 -8.80 -21.78 3.60
CA VAL A 27 -9.39 -21.59 2.28
C VAL A 27 -8.99 -20.22 1.73
N ARG A 28 -8.61 -20.17 0.46
CA ARG A 28 -8.33 -18.90 -0.23
C ARG A 28 -9.61 -18.09 -0.39
N ILE A 29 -9.59 -16.87 0.11
CA ILE A 29 -10.68 -15.90 -0.01
C ILE A 29 -10.58 -15.15 -1.34
N LEU A 30 -9.40 -14.64 -1.68
CA LEU A 30 -9.21 -13.73 -2.83
C LEU A 30 -7.78 -13.68 -3.36
N ILE A 31 -7.63 -13.04 -4.52
CA ILE A 31 -6.37 -12.53 -5.06
C ILE A 31 -6.45 -10.99 -5.05
N LEU A 32 -5.45 -10.31 -4.50
CA LEU A 32 -5.45 -8.84 -4.34
C LEU A 32 -5.08 -8.08 -5.62
N ASN A 33 -4.33 -8.70 -6.53
CA ASN A 33 -3.97 -8.09 -7.81
C ASN A 33 -5.24 -7.86 -8.64
N ARG A 34 -5.39 -6.66 -9.21
CA ARG A 34 -6.53 -6.22 -10.01
C ARG A 34 -6.27 -6.21 -11.50
N ASP A 35 -5.00 -6.10 -11.87
CA ASP A 35 -4.57 -6.05 -13.26
C ASP A 35 -3.47 -7.10 -13.49
N HIS A 36 -3.45 -7.65 -14.70
CA HIS A 36 -2.42 -8.61 -15.12
C HIS A 36 -1.01 -8.00 -15.16
N ASN A 37 -0.91 -6.68 -15.25
CA ASN A 37 0.35 -5.92 -15.21
C ASN A 37 0.73 -5.47 -13.78
N GLU A 38 -0.11 -5.73 -12.78
CA GLU A 38 0.13 -5.32 -11.40
C GLU A 38 1.04 -6.32 -10.68
N VAL A 39 2.12 -5.82 -10.09
CA VAL A 39 3.02 -6.59 -9.24
C VAL A 39 3.03 -5.95 -7.86
N VAL A 40 2.45 -6.65 -6.87
CA VAL A 40 2.47 -6.20 -5.48
C VAL A 40 3.88 -6.36 -4.93
N ARG A 41 4.39 -5.33 -4.25
CA ARG A 41 5.74 -5.28 -3.68
C ARG A 41 5.76 -5.34 -2.16
N SER A 42 4.73 -4.82 -1.52
CA SER A 42 4.62 -4.86 -0.07
C SER A 42 3.17 -4.77 0.41
N LEU A 43 2.93 -5.25 1.62
CA LEU A 43 1.67 -5.22 2.32
C LEU A 43 1.83 -4.49 3.65
N PHE A 44 0.82 -3.73 4.05
CA PHE A 44 0.82 -3.09 5.36
C PHE A 44 -0.56 -3.15 5.97
N HIS A 45 -0.68 -3.75 7.16
CA HIS A 45 -1.92 -3.74 7.92
C HIS A 45 -2.00 -2.44 8.71
N ASN A 46 -2.87 -1.53 8.26
CA ASN A 46 -3.17 -0.32 8.99
C ASN A 46 -4.21 -0.60 10.08
N ARG A 47 -3.71 -0.84 11.29
CA ARG A 47 -4.52 -1.12 12.48
C ARG A 47 -5.38 0.07 12.91
N SER A 48 -5.00 1.29 12.51
CA SER A 48 -5.70 2.51 12.94
C SER A 48 -7.10 2.63 12.35
N ASN A 49 -7.31 2.10 11.14
CA ASN A 49 -8.59 2.20 10.44
C ASN A 49 -9.06 0.87 9.80
N GLY A 50 -8.43 -0.25 10.16
CA GLY A 50 -8.86 -1.59 9.72
C GLY A 50 -8.72 -1.81 8.21
N THR A 51 -7.68 -1.23 7.59
CA THR A 51 -7.40 -1.40 6.16
C THR A 51 -6.12 -2.19 5.93
N LEU A 52 -6.10 -2.94 4.82
CA LEU A 52 -4.87 -3.44 4.23
C LEU A 52 -4.42 -2.44 3.17
N ILE A 53 -3.19 -1.95 3.31
CA ILE A 53 -2.52 -1.15 2.30
C ILE A 53 -1.67 -2.07 1.45
N THR A 54 -1.87 -2.03 0.13
CA THR A 54 -1.01 -2.70 -0.85
C THR A 54 -0.16 -1.66 -1.56
N VAL A 55 1.14 -1.92 -1.68
CA VAL A 55 2.06 -1.14 -2.51
C VAL A 55 2.38 -1.95 -3.75
N SER A 56 2.00 -1.43 -4.91
CA SER A 56 2.15 -2.10 -6.21
C SER A 56 2.99 -1.27 -7.18
N VAL A 57 3.55 -1.94 -8.17
CA VAL A 57 4.11 -1.34 -9.39
C VAL A 57 3.44 -1.96 -10.62
N PHE A 58 3.48 -1.28 -11.75
CA PHE A 58 2.80 -1.72 -12.97
C PHE A 58 3.76 -1.86 -14.14
N ALA A 59 3.63 -2.94 -14.92
CA ALA A 59 4.44 -3.12 -16.12
C ALA A 59 4.25 -1.98 -17.14
N ALA A 60 3.06 -1.38 -17.16
CA ALA A 60 2.71 -0.25 -18.04
C ALA A 60 3.60 0.99 -17.84
N ASP A 61 4.15 1.19 -16.64
CA ASP A 61 5.11 2.25 -16.35
C ASP A 61 6.54 1.73 -16.15
N HIS A 62 6.86 0.54 -16.68
CA HIS A 62 8.15 -0.13 -16.50
C HIS A 62 8.52 -0.35 -15.04
N PHE A 63 7.51 -0.60 -14.19
CA PHE A 63 7.66 -0.81 -12.75
C PHE A 63 8.31 0.36 -12.00
N SER A 64 8.17 1.58 -12.54
CA SER A 64 8.94 2.73 -12.08
C SER A 64 8.23 3.56 -11.02
N CYS A 65 6.91 3.39 -10.85
CA CYS A 65 6.10 4.18 -9.94
C CYS A 65 5.36 3.29 -8.92
N LEU A 66 5.53 3.60 -7.64
CA LEU A 66 4.80 2.96 -6.56
C LEU A 66 3.36 3.49 -6.53
N ARG A 67 2.38 2.58 -6.42
CA ARG A 67 0.96 2.91 -6.23
C ARG A 67 0.46 2.27 -4.95
N CYS A 68 -0.08 3.10 -4.07
CA CYS A 68 -0.59 2.69 -2.78
C CYS A 68 -2.11 2.61 -2.83
N ARG A 69 -2.67 1.59 -2.18
CA ARG A 69 -4.12 1.40 -2.14
C ARG A 69 -4.55 0.82 -0.81
N ALA A 70 -5.50 1.47 -0.14
CA ALA A 70 -6.13 0.96 1.07
C ALA A 70 -7.41 0.20 0.74
N SER A 71 -7.53 -1.02 1.25
CA SER A 71 -8.73 -1.86 1.09
C SER A 71 -9.26 -2.24 2.48
N PRO A 72 -10.53 -1.97 2.82
CA PRO A 72 -11.09 -2.32 4.13
C PRO A 72 -11.04 -3.83 4.37
N LEU A 73 -10.55 -4.26 5.53
CA LEU A 73 -10.47 -5.69 5.87
C LEU A 73 -11.87 -6.34 5.94
N SER A 74 -12.89 -5.56 6.31
CA SER A 74 -14.28 -5.99 6.36
C SER A 74 -14.82 -6.46 5.00
N VAL A 75 -14.40 -5.83 3.91
CA VAL A 75 -14.81 -6.21 2.54
C VAL A 75 -13.91 -7.30 1.97
N LEU A 76 -12.60 -7.26 2.28
CA LEU A 76 -11.67 -8.30 1.86
C LEU A 76 -12.04 -9.66 2.47
N ARG A 77 -12.53 -9.71 3.71
CA ARG A 77 -13.02 -10.95 4.32
C ARG A 77 -14.17 -11.59 3.52
N GLN A 78 -14.94 -10.78 2.80
CA GLN A 78 -16.06 -11.23 1.98
C GLN A 78 -15.64 -11.56 0.53
N GLY A 79 -14.35 -11.46 0.20
CA GLY A 79 -13.85 -11.65 -1.16
C GLY A 79 -14.10 -10.46 -2.10
N VAL A 80 -14.54 -9.31 -1.57
CA VAL A 80 -14.88 -8.13 -2.38
C VAL A 80 -13.66 -7.24 -2.55
N MET A 81 -13.28 -7.00 -3.81
CA MET A 81 -12.09 -6.23 -4.17
C MET A 81 -12.38 -4.79 -4.60
N ASP A 82 -13.62 -4.41 -4.94
CA ASP A 82 -13.90 -3.17 -5.68
C ASP A 82 -13.99 -1.91 -4.81
N GLN A 83 -13.83 -2.03 -3.48
CA GLN A 83 -14.03 -0.93 -2.53
C GLN A 83 -12.74 -0.42 -1.89
N SER A 84 -11.69 -0.22 -2.69
CA SER A 84 -10.47 0.42 -2.19
C SER A 84 -10.41 1.91 -2.49
N THR A 85 -9.56 2.59 -1.74
CA THR A 85 -9.15 3.97 -2.03
C THR A 85 -7.69 3.99 -2.46
N GLU A 86 -7.41 4.68 -3.57
CA GLU A 86 -6.02 5.00 -3.95
C GLU A 86 -5.44 6.00 -2.96
N LEU A 87 -4.21 5.75 -2.51
CA LEU A 87 -3.51 6.61 -1.56
C LEU A 87 -2.40 7.35 -2.28
N PHE A 88 -2.17 8.60 -1.88
CA PHE A 88 -1.06 9.42 -2.37
C PHE A 88 -1.07 9.61 -3.89
N ALA A 89 -2.24 9.59 -4.53
CA ALA A 89 -2.36 9.78 -5.99
C ALA A 89 -1.83 11.14 -6.47
N SER A 90 -1.77 12.13 -5.58
CA SER A 90 -1.12 13.43 -5.83
C SER A 90 0.40 13.36 -5.86
N GLU A 91 1.00 12.28 -5.36
CA GLU A 91 2.44 12.06 -5.30
C GLU A 91 2.93 11.27 -6.50
N SER A 92 3.99 11.76 -7.15
CA SER A 92 4.78 10.91 -8.03
C SER A 92 5.80 10.15 -7.18
N LEU A 93 5.45 8.91 -6.80
CA LEU A 93 6.34 7.98 -6.09
C LEU A 93 7.19 7.17 -7.09
N ARG A 94 7.73 7.87 -8.09
CA ARG A 94 8.65 7.31 -9.09
C ARG A 94 10.03 7.15 -8.49
N TRP A 95 10.71 6.05 -8.76
CA TRP A 95 12.10 5.83 -8.33
C TRP A 95 12.98 7.06 -8.69
N PRO A 96 13.82 7.59 -7.76
CA PRO A 96 14.15 7.06 -6.42
C PRO A 96 13.18 7.46 -5.28
N GLY A 97 11.98 7.93 -5.58
CA GLY A 97 10.89 8.16 -4.62
C GLY A 97 10.47 6.90 -3.85
N PHE A 98 9.89 7.10 -2.66
CA PHE A 98 9.52 6.00 -1.75
C PHE A 98 8.30 6.33 -0.89
N VAL A 99 7.76 5.29 -0.24
CA VAL A 99 6.76 5.37 0.82
C VAL A 99 7.20 4.49 1.99
N GLU A 100 7.06 4.98 3.21
CA GLU A 100 7.35 4.25 4.44
C GLU A 100 6.21 4.43 5.45
N PHE A 101 5.75 3.32 6.02
CA PHE A 101 4.64 3.29 6.97
C PHE A 101 5.17 3.09 8.39
N ASP A 102 4.87 4.03 9.28
CA ASP A 102 5.23 3.98 10.70
C ASP A 102 3.98 3.73 11.54
N ASP A 103 3.77 2.46 11.91
CA ASP A 103 2.64 2.02 12.74
C ASP A 103 2.72 2.60 14.17
N VAL A 104 3.94 2.78 14.70
CA VAL A 104 4.15 3.24 16.09
C VAL A 104 3.73 4.71 16.23
N ASN A 105 4.18 5.55 15.30
CA ASN A 105 3.85 6.98 15.32
C ASN A 105 2.56 7.31 14.57
N ARG A 106 1.93 6.32 13.92
CA ARG A 106 0.74 6.49 13.07
C ARG A 106 0.97 7.55 11.99
N LYS A 107 2.06 7.41 11.26
CA LYS A 107 2.47 8.31 10.17
C LYS A 107 2.84 7.52 8.92
N VAL A 108 2.73 8.16 7.78
CA VAL A 108 3.34 7.69 6.53
C VAL A 108 4.29 8.77 6.06
N LEU A 109 5.50 8.39 5.64
CA LEU A 109 6.44 9.28 4.98
C LEU A 109 6.47 8.92 3.49
N THR A 110 6.27 9.91 2.63
CA THR A 110 6.54 9.77 1.19
C THR A 110 7.66 10.70 0.77
N PHE A 111 8.40 10.30 -0.25
CA PHE A 111 9.33 11.16 -0.97
C PHE A 111 9.01 11.10 -2.46
N SER A 112 8.76 12.27 -3.06
CA SER A 112 8.62 12.42 -4.50
C SER A 112 9.91 12.98 -5.07
N ALA A 113 10.62 12.17 -5.87
CA ALA A 113 11.86 12.59 -6.52
C ALA A 113 11.64 13.70 -7.56
N ASP A 114 10.52 13.66 -8.29
CA ASP A 114 10.18 14.68 -9.28
C ASP A 114 9.98 16.08 -8.66
N LEU A 115 9.54 16.13 -7.40
CA LEU A 115 9.29 17.37 -6.66
C LEU A 115 10.35 17.67 -5.60
N SER A 116 11.34 16.80 -5.41
CA SER A 116 12.30 16.82 -4.29
C SER A 116 11.64 17.13 -2.94
N THR A 117 10.47 16.53 -2.69
CA THR A 117 9.60 16.87 -1.56
C THR A 117 9.26 15.62 -0.75
N TYR A 118 9.44 15.73 0.56
CA TYR A 118 8.91 14.80 1.54
C TYR A 118 7.53 15.25 2.02
N ARG A 119 6.63 14.29 2.24
CA ARG A 119 5.34 14.54 2.89
C ARG A 119 5.09 13.54 4.00
N VAL A 120 4.57 14.04 5.11
CA VAL A 120 4.13 13.22 6.24
C VAL A 120 2.61 13.19 6.24
N TRP A 121 2.03 12.00 6.20
CA TRP A 121 0.59 11.76 6.17
C TRP A 121 0.13 11.16 7.49
N SER A 122 -1.15 11.37 7.82
CA SER A 122 -1.78 10.65 8.92
C SER A 122 -2.03 9.20 8.52
N LEU A 123 -1.65 8.23 9.36
CA LEU A 123 -2.01 6.84 9.12
C LEU A 123 -3.49 6.55 9.46
N GLU A 124 -4.07 7.32 10.38
CA GLU A 124 -5.49 7.22 10.75
C GLU A 124 -6.40 7.62 9.58
N ASP A 125 -6.05 8.72 8.91
CA ASP A 125 -6.66 9.17 7.66
C ASP A 125 -5.57 9.47 6.62
N PRO A 126 -5.21 8.49 5.76
CA PRO A 126 -4.17 8.65 4.74
C PRO A 126 -4.46 9.69 3.66
N SER A 127 -5.62 10.37 3.69
CA SER A 127 -5.88 11.54 2.84
C SER A 127 -5.33 12.85 3.43
N VAL A 128 -4.99 12.87 4.72
CA VAL A 128 -4.55 14.06 5.44
C VAL A 128 -3.02 14.18 5.43
N VAL A 129 -2.51 15.23 4.78
CA VAL A 129 -1.12 15.67 4.89
C VAL A 129 -0.94 16.47 6.19
N LEU A 130 0.01 16.06 7.02
CA LEU A 130 0.34 16.71 8.29
C LEU A 130 1.42 17.78 8.12
N CYS A 131 2.44 17.49 7.31
CA CYS A 131 3.44 18.46 6.90
C CYS A 131 4.12 18.05 5.58
N SER A 132 4.84 19.00 4.99
CA SER A 132 5.69 18.76 3.83
C SER A 132 6.98 19.55 4.00
N PHE A 133 8.09 18.99 3.54
CA PHE A 133 9.39 19.64 3.57
C PHE A 133 10.20 19.19 2.36
N SER A 134 10.99 20.11 1.81
CA SER A 134 11.89 19.83 0.70
C SER A 134 13.33 19.89 1.20
N ASP A 135 14.16 19.02 0.65
CA ASP A 135 15.60 19.12 0.84
C ASP A 135 16.19 19.85 -0.37
N ALA A 136 16.55 21.12 -0.17
CA ALA A 136 17.20 21.93 -1.20
C ALA A 136 18.63 21.47 -1.53
N SER A 137 19.15 20.46 -0.82
CA SER A 137 20.54 19.98 -0.92
C SER A 137 20.70 18.59 -1.58
N MET A 138 19.61 17.97 -2.03
CA MET A 138 19.69 16.75 -2.84
C MET A 138 19.96 17.12 -4.31
N PRO A 139 20.97 16.52 -4.96
CA PRO A 139 21.45 16.89 -6.30
C PRO A 139 20.45 16.63 -7.42
#